data_AF-A0A419K4D5-F1
#
_entry.id   AF-A0A419K4D5-F1
#
_cell.length_a   1.000
_cell.length_b   1.000
_cell.length_c   1.000
_cell.angle_alpha   90.00
_cell.angle_beta   90.00
_cell.angle_gamma   90.00
#
_symmetry.space_group_name_H-M   'P 1'
#
loop_
_entity.id
_entity.type
_entity.pdbx_description
1 polymer ?
#
loop_
_entity_poly.entity_id
_entity_poly.type
_entity_poly.pdbx_seq_one_letter_code
_entity_poly.pdbx_strand_id
1 'polypeptide(L)'
;MKKFAVGVVIAIVVVAVFISYYFYMGERFYGRGMQLEREGRYEEAAGEYWKASFSNQAPIAREGVARCYYHCAEELVDDRKYAEAVEKYRKVVDSYSDTTYASKDHAVAVCSEIIRHGDLTTREDASIVIAKACKSNVDELIPYLSDEQTVTVYFPLIMIGEERTVDALVEALDNFGYKRMALDYLNSGNVKLENAAERWADKHGYKVVTSTGAPMVVWGGGLR
;
A
#
# COMPACT_ATOMS: atom_id res chain seq x y z
N MET A 1 11.35 -34.28 28.59
CA MET A 1 10.22 -33.57 29.25
C MET A 1 10.67 -32.39 30.12
N LYS A 2 11.58 -32.54 31.10
CA LYS A 2 12.01 -31.41 31.99
C LYS A 2 12.64 -30.20 31.27
N LYS A 3 13.50 -30.39 30.27
CA LYS A 3 14.12 -29.28 29.51
C LYS A 3 13.11 -28.45 28.70
N PHE A 4 12.04 -29.08 28.22
CA PHE A 4 10.97 -28.42 27.47
C PHE A 4 10.12 -27.53 28.40
N ALA A 5 9.79 -28.03 29.59
CA ALA A 5 9.09 -27.25 30.61
C ALA A 5 9.89 -26.03 31.09
N VAL A 6 11.21 -26.17 31.28
CA VAL A 6 12.08 -25.04 31.64
C VAL A 6 12.14 -23.98 30.53
N GLY A 7 12.25 -24.40 29.26
CA GLY A 7 12.23 -23.47 28.12
C GLY A 7 10.92 -22.68 28.01
N VAL A 8 9.78 -23.34 28.22
CA VAL A 8 8.46 -22.70 28.20
C VAL A 8 8.30 -21.70 29.36
N VAL A 9 8.75 -22.05 30.57
CA VAL A 9 8.69 -21.14 31.74
C VAL A 9 9.57 -19.90 31.53
N ILE A 10 10.78 -20.07 30.98
CA ILE A 10 11.66 -18.93 30.66
C ILE A 10 10.99 -18.01 29.63
N ALA A 11 10.38 -18.57 28.58
CA ALA A 11 9.66 -17.78 27.58
C ALA A 11 8.51 -16.98 28.20
N ILE A 12 7.71 -17.60 29.08
CA ILE A 12 6.60 -16.94 29.78
C ILE A 12 7.11 -15.79 30.67
N VAL A 13 8.19 -16.01 31.42
CA VAL A 13 8.76 -14.97 32.29
C VAL A 13 9.31 -13.80 31.47
N VAL A 14 10.02 -14.07 30.37
CA VAL A 14 10.54 -13.02 29.47
C VAL A 14 9.39 -12.20 28.88
N VAL A 15 8.33 -12.86 28.40
CA VAL A 15 7.15 -12.18 27.86
C VAL A 15 6.45 -11.36 28.95
N ALA A 16 6.30 -11.89 30.17
CA ALA A 16 5.67 -11.17 31.28
C ALA A 16 6.46 -9.93 31.72
N VAL A 17 7.80 -10.03 31.77
CA VAL A 17 8.68 -8.88 32.07
C VAL A 17 8.61 -7.84 30.97
N PHE A 18 8.61 -8.29 29.71
CA PHE A 18 8.49 -7.41 28.55
C PHE A 18 7.16 -6.64 28.57
N ILE A 19 6.03 -7.35 28.74
CA ILE A 19 4.70 -6.73 28.86
C ILE A 19 4.66 -5.75 30.03
N SER A 20 5.17 -6.13 31.20
CA SER A 20 5.17 -5.26 32.39
C SER A 20 5.99 -3.98 32.19
N TYR A 21 7.14 -4.08 31.49
CA TYR A 21 7.97 -2.93 31.18
C TYR A 21 7.25 -1.92 30.28
N TYR A 22 6.67 -2.37 29.16
CA TYR A 22 5.97 -1.48 28.24
C TYR A 22 4.67 -0.94 28.86
N PHE A 23 3.97 -1.76 29.66
CA PHE A 23 2.78 -1.33 30.37
C PHE A 23 3.07 -0.12 31.27
N TYR A 24 4.16 -0.16 32.05
CA TYR A 24 4.52 0.94 32.96
C TYR A 24 5.15 2.14 32.23
N MET A 25 5.91 1.89 31.16
CA MET A 25 6.65 2.94 30.44
C MET A 25 5.85 3.60 29.31
N GLY A 26 4.65 3.10 29.02
CA GLY A 26 3.83 3.52 27.89
C GLY A 26 3.57 5.03 27.83
N GLU A 27 3.16 5.65 28.94
CA GLU A 27 2.93 7.10 29.01
C GLU A 27 4.21 7.90 28.73
N ARG A 28 5.36 7.42 29.19
CA ARG A 28 6.65 8.08 28.95
C ARG A 28 7.06 7.98 27.48
N PHE A 29 6.90 6.81 26.87
CA PHE A 29 7.15 6.63 25.44
C PHE A 29 6.21 7.50 24.61
N TYR A 30 4.92 7.52 24.95
CA TYR A 30 3.93 8.36 24.29
C TYR A 30 4.27 9.86 24.42
N GLY A 31 4.62 10.32 25.63
CA GLY A 31 5.04 11.69 25.88
C GLY A 31 6.28 12.11 25.07
N ARG A 32 7.26 11.21 24.95
CA ARG A 32 8.45 11.45 24.11
C ARG A 32 8.10 11.49 22.62
N GLY A 33 7.20 10.61 22.16
CA GLY A 33 6.67 10.63 20.80
C GLY A 33 6.04 11.98 20.46
N MET A 34 5.17 12.50 21.34
CA MET A 34 4.56 13.82 21.16
C MET A 34 5.58 14.96 21.09
N GLN A 35 6.66 14.88 21.88
CA GLN A 35 7.71 15.91 21.83
C GLN A 35 8.46 15.87 20.49
N LEU A 36 8.91 14.68 20.07
CA LEU A 36 9.62 14.49 18.80
C LEU A 36 8.76 14.90 17.60
N GLU A 37 7.46 14.61 17.64
CA GLU A 37 6.50 15.03 16.62
C GLU A 37 6.41 16.56 16.52
N ARG A 38 6.37 17.27 17.64
CA ARG A 38 6.40 18.75 17.67
C ARG A 38 7.71 19.34 17.15
N GLU A 39 8.79 18.57 17.23
CA GLU A 39 10.10 18.91 16.67
C GLU A 39 10.24 18.56 15.18
N GLY A 40 9.20 17.98 14.55
CA GLY A 40 9.24 17.51 13.15
C GLY A 40 10.03 16.21 12.95
N ARG A 41 10.40 15.52 14.03
CA ARG A 41 11.23 14.29 13.99
C ARG A 41 10.34 13.05 13.90
N TYR A 42 9.56 12.97 12.82
CA TYR A 42 8.47 12.02 12.68
C TYR A 42 8.90 10.54 12.74
N GLU A 43 10.04 10.16 12.14
CA GLU A 43 10.50 8.76 12.23
C GLU A 43 10.83 8.34 13.66
N GLU A 44 11.50 9.22 14.41
CA GLU A 44 11.84 8.95 15.81
C GLU A 44 10.57 8.95 16.67
N ALA A 45 9.64 9.86 16.40
CA ALA A 45 8.34 9.90 17.06
C ALA A 45 7.55 8.61 16.82
N ALA A 46 7.50 8.11 15.58
CA ALA A 46 6.88 6.83 15.23
C ALA A 46 7.52 5.68 16.01
N GLY A 47 8.84 5.67 16.20
CA GLY A 47 9.53 4.67 17.00
C GLY A 47 9.13 4.68 18.48
N GLU A 48 8.93 5.87 19.07
CA GLU A 48 8.47 6.00 20.46
C GLU A 48 6.97 5.67 20.61
N TYR A 49 6.13 6.09 19.68
CA TYR A 49 4.72 5.69 19.65
C TYR A 49 4.57 4.18 19.44
N TRP A 50 5.39 3.56 18.59
CA TRP A 50 5.37 2.11 18.41
C TRP A 50 5.69 1.38 19.73
N LYS A 51 6.66 1.87 20.51
CA LYS A 51 6.93 1.33 21.86
C LYS A 51 5.73 1.52 22.79
N ALA A 52 5.08 2.67 22.76
CA ALA A 52 3.86 2.93 23.54
C ALA A 52 2.66 2.07 23.10
N SER A 53 2.68 1.54 21.88
CA SER A 53 1.60 0.70 21.36
C SER A 53 1.44 -0.65 22.09
N PHE A 54 2.43 -1.04 22.90
CA PHE A 54 2.40 -2.25 23.72
C PHE A 54 1.89 -2.00 25.16
N SER A 55 1.31 -0.83 25.44
CA SER A 55 0.76 -0.47 26.76
C SER A 55 -0.74 -0.15 26.70
N ASN A 56 -1.31 0.34 27.80
CA ASN A 56 -2.67 0.90 27.82
C ASN A 56 -2.87 2.11 26.88
N GLN A 57 -1.78 2.69 26.35
CA GLN A 57 -1.80 3.77 25.36
C GLN A 57 -2.00 3.25 23.93
N ALA A 58 -2.15 1.93 23.74
CA ALA A 58 -2.19 1.31 22.40
C ALA A 58 -3.07 2.03 21.38
N PRO A 59 -4.34 2.40 21.68
CA PRO A 59 -5.19 3.07 20.68
C PRO A 59 -4.61 4.40 20.21
N ILE A 60 -4.22 5.28 21.15
CA ILE A 60 -3.70 6.61 20.80
C ILE A 60 -2.26 6.55 20.25
N ALA A 61 -1.48 5.56 20.67
CA ALA A 61 -0.13 5.35 20.20
C ALA A 61 -0.12 4.82 18.75
N ARG A 62 -1.01 3.88 18.40
CA ARG A 62 -1.19 3.42 17.01
C ARG A 62 -1.57 4.57 16.09
N GLU A 63 -2.50 5.42 16.52
CA GLU A 63 -2.86 6.65 15.80
C GLU A 63 -1.64 7.57 15.62
N GLY A 64 -0.83 7.72 16.66
CA GLY A 64 0.43 8.47 16.61
C GLY A 64 1.45 7.91 15.62
N VAL A 65 1.62 6.59 15.55
CA VAL A 65 2.51 5.96 14.55
C VAL A 65 2.01 6.24 13.13
N ALA A 66 0.72 6.01 12.88
CA ALA A 66 0.12 6.21 11.56
C ALA A 66 0.26 7.67 11.10
N ARG A 67 -0.04 8.62 12.00
CA ARG A 67 0.14 10.06 11.78
C ARG A 67 1.58 10.42 11.44
N CYS A 68 2.56 9.89 12.17
CA CYS A 68 3.97 10.16 11.90
C CYS A 68 4.41 9.62 10.54
N TYR A 69 3.99 8.40 10.17
CA TYR A 69 4.31 7.86 8.84
C TYR A 69 3.62 8.63 7.71
N TYR A 70 2.42 9.14 7.93
CA TYR A 70 1.75 10.04 6.99
C TYR A 70 2.57 11.32 6.77
N HIS A 71 2.97 12.02 7.83
CA HIS A 71 3.78 13.25 7.68
C HIS A 71 5.17 12.98 7.10
N CYS A 72 5.81 11.86 7.45
CA CYS A 72 7.03 11.43 6.76
C CYS A 72 6.80 11.26 5.25
N ALA A 73 5.68 10.68 4.84
CA ALA A 73 5.38 10.49 3.44
C ALA A 73 5.13 11.82 2.72
N GLU A 74 4.45 12.79 3.37
CA GLU A 74 4.29 14.15 2.83
C GLU A 74 5.64 14.83 2.60
N GLU A 75 6.54 14.83 3.58
CA GLU A 75 7.88 15.42 3.44
C GLU A 75 8.69 14.75 2.31
N LEU A 76 8.58 13.43 2.18
CA LEU A 76 9.24 12.69 1.11
C LEU A 76 8.64 13.00 -0.28
N VAL A 77 7.35 13.29 -0.37
CA VAL A 77 6.71 13.75 -1.61
C VAL A 77 7.23 15.14 -1.98
N ASP A 78 7.32 16.06 -1.02
CA ASP A 78 7.86 17.41 -1.24
C ASP A 78 9.33 17.36 -1.71
N ASP A 79 10.11 16.43 -1.17
CA ASP A 79 11.49 16.12 -1.58
C ASP A 79 11.59 15.35 -2.91
N ARG A 80 10.46 14.98 -3.54
CA ARG A 80 10.36 14.12 -4.74
C ARG A 80 10.94 12.71 -4.57
N LYS A 81 11.09 12.23 -3.34
CA LYS A 81 11.52 10.87 -2.98
C LYS A 81 10.32 9.92 -2.98
N TYR A 82 9.67 9.79 -4.14
CA TYR A 82 8.38 9.13 -4.24
C TYR A 82 8.38 7.66 -3.81
N ALA A 83 9.42 6.89 -4.18
CA ALA A 83 9.50 5.47 -3.78
C ALA A 83 9.53 5.31 -2.25
N GLU A 84 10.29 6.16 -1.55
CA GLU A 84 10.35 6.16 -0.09
C GLU A 84 9.02 6.60 0.52
N ALA A 85 8.38 7.63 -0.06
CA ALA A 85 7.07 8.11 0.37
C ALA A 85 6.01 7.00 0.32
N VAL A 86 5.93 6.25 -0.80
CA VAL A 86 5.01 5.12 -0.92
C VAL A 86 5.33 4.04 0.11
N GLU A 87 6.60 3.73 0.35
CA GLU A 87 6.97 2.72 1.35
C GLU A 87 6.53 3.12 2.76
N LYS A 88 6.68 4.41 3.13
CA LYS A 88 6.21 4.92 4.43
C LYS A 88 4.70 4.82 4.53
N TYR A 89 3.98 5.31 3.54
CA TYR A 89 2.53 5.36 3.60
C TYR A 89 1.89 3.96 3.46
N ARG A 90 2.54 3.04 2.75
CA ARG A 90 2.17 1.62 2.71
C ARG A 90 2.10 1.00 4.11
N LYS A 91 3.04 1.33 5.00
CA LYS A 91 3.00 0.86 6.40
C LYS A 91 1.72 1.28 7.13
N VAL A 92 1.18 2.46 6.80
CA VAL A 92 -0.08 2.97 7.37
C VAL A 92 -1.25 2.07 6.96
N VAL A 93 -1.46 1.89 5.65
CA VAL A 93 -2.59 1.08 5.15
C VAL A 93 -2.46 -0.42 5.46
N ASP A 94 -1.24 -0.93 5.65
CA ASP A 94 -1.01 -2.36 5.95
C ASP A 94 -1.09 -2.69 7.45
N SER A 95 -0.45 -1.88 8.29
CA SER A 95 -0.28 -2.20 9.72
C SER A 95 -1.18 -1.39 10.65
N TYR A 96 -1.74 -0.29 10.16
CA TYR A 96 -2.55 0.67 10.92
C TYR A 96 -3.86 1.00 10.17
N SER A 97 -4.43 0.01 9.47
CA SER A 97 -5.66 0.16 8.67
C SER A 97 -6.91 0.54 9.48
N ASP A 98 -6.84 0.43 10.80
CA ASP A 98 -7.85 0.84 11.78
C ASP A 98 -7.78 2.33 12.16
N THR A 99 -6.73 3.04 11.74
CA THR A 99 -6.50 4.46 12.09
C THR A 99 -7.13 5.42 11.09
N THR A 100 -7.34 6.68 11.50
CA THR A 100 -7.88 7.73 10.62
C THR A 100 -6.98 7.98 9.40
N TYR A 101 -5.66 7.81 9.58
CA TYR A 101 -4.63 8.05 8.57
C TYR A 101 -4.55 6.95 7.51
N ALA A 102 -5.26 5.83 7.64
CA ALA A 102 -5.39 4.83 6.59
C ALA A 102 -6.57 5.09 5.64
N SER A 103 -7.26 6.21 5.79
CA SER A 103 -8.40 6.58 4.96
C SER A 103 -8.01 6.89 3.51
N LYS A 104 -9.00 6.75 2.61
CA LYS A 104 -8.87 7.10 1.18
C LYS A 104 -8.34 8.51 0.99
N ASP A 105 -8.86 9.48 1.74
CA ASP A 105 -8.54 10.89 1.52
C ASP A 105 -7.05 11.18 1.80
N HIS A 106 -6.49 10.61 2.88
CA HIS A 106 -5.05 10.70 3.16
C HIS A 106 -4.22 9.96 2.11
N ALA A 107 -4.73 8.83 1.59
CA ALA A 107 -4.03 8.09 0.53
C ALA A 107 -3.96 8.89 -0.76
N VAL A 108 -5.06 9.54 -1.16
CA VAL A 108 -5.09 10.41 -2.33
C VAL A 108 -4.19 11.63 -2.14
N ALA A 109 -4.16 12.22 -0.95
CA ALA A 109 -3.29 13.35 -0.65
C ALA A 109 -1.80 13.02 -0.92
N VAL A 110 -1.33 11.88 -0.43
CA VAL A 110 0.07 11.44 -0.63
C VAL A 110 0.30 10.91 -2.06
N CYS A 111 -0.60 10.07 -2.56
CA CYS A 111 -0.34 9.32 -3.79
C CYS A 111 -0.64 10.09 -5.08
N SER A 112 -1.40 11.19 -5.04
CA SER A 112 -1.77 11.91 -6.27
C SER A 112 -0.57 12.50 -7.01
N GLU A 113 0.37 13.12 -6.30
CA GLU A 113 1.60 13.66 -6.90
C GLU A 113 2.51 12.53 -7.43
N ILE A 114 2.58 11.43 -6.67
CA ILE A 114 3.34 10.23 -7.04
C ILE A 114 2.78 9.61 -8.32
N ILE A 115 1.46 9.51 -8.44
CA ILE A 115 0.79 8.99 -9.64
C ILE A 115 1.08 9.87 -10.86
N ARG A 116 1.20 11.19 -10.69
CA ARG A 116 1.48 12.11 -11.81
C ARG A 116 2.95 12.12 -12.24
N HIS A 117 3.88 12.00 -11.29
CA HIS A 117 5.28 12.32 -11.54
C HIS A 117 6.27 11.19 -11.22
N GLY A 118 5.82 10.12 -10.59
CA GLY A 118 6.63 8.94 -10.31
C GLY A 118 7.00 8.16 -11.56
N ASP A 119 8.04 7.33 -11.45
CA ASP A 119 8.25 6.27 -12.43
C ASP A 119 7.10 5.26 -12.39
N LEU A 120 7.00 4.45 -13.43
CA LEU A 120 5.88 3.53 -13.62
C LEU A 120 5.69 2.57 -12.43
N THR A 121 6.77 2.02 -11.88
CA THR A 121 6.70 1.10 -10.74
C THR A 121 6.21 1.81 -9.49
N THR A 122 6.67 3.04 -9.25
CA THR A 122 6.22 3.84 -8.10
C THR A 122 4.75 4.25 -8.25
N ARG A 123 4.29 4.55 -9.48
CA ARG A 123 2.87 4.83 -9.78
C ARG A 123 1.98 3.61 -9.55
N GLU A 124 2.43 2.42 -9.96
CA GLU A 124 1.76 1.13 -9.69
C GLU A 124 1.66 0.90 -8.17
N ASP A 125 2.76 1.07 -7.45
CA ASP A 125 2.85 0.94 -6.00
C ASP A 125 1.93 1.92 -5.25
N ALA A 126 1.85 3.17 -5.69
CA ALA A 126 0.94 4.18 -5.16
C ALA A 126 -0.53 3.84 -5.45
N SER A 127 -0.82 3.30 -6.63
CA SER A 127 -2.16 2.85 -7.01
C SER A 127 -2.63 1.70 -6.11
N ILE A 128 -1.74 0.76 -5.75
CA ILE A 128 -2.03 -0.30 -4.77
C ILE A 128 -2.36 0.29 -3.40
N VAL A 129 -1.63 1.31 -2.96
CA VAL A 129 -1.89 1.96 -1.65
C VAL A 129 -3.27 2.63 -1.62
N ILE A 130 -3.67 3.32 -2.70
CA ILE A 130 -5.04 3.85 -2.83
C ILE A 130 -6.06 2.72 -2.78
N ALA A 131 -5.85 1.61 -3.50
CA ALA A 131 -6.76 0.48 -3.49
C ALA A 131 -6.93 -0.14 -2.10
N LYS A 132 -5.83 -0.27 -1.33
CA LYS A 132 -5.87 -0.72 0.08
C LYS A 132 -6.64 0.25 0.96
N ALA A 133 -6.42 1.56 0.82
CA ALA A 133 -7.17 2.59 1.58
C ALA A 133 -8.67 2.61 1.25
N CYS A 134 -9.03 2.32 -0.01
CA CYS A 134 -10.40 2.10 -0.45
C CYS A 134 -10.99 0.76 -0.03
N LYS A 135 -10.24 -0.09 0.71
CA LYS A 135 -10.64 -1.45 1.10
C LYS A 135 -11.03 -2.32 -0.11
N SER A 136 -10.30 -2.16 -1.21
CA SER A 136 -10.57 -2.82 -2.49
C SER A 136 -11.95 -2.52 -3.10
N ASN A 137 -12.62 -1.45 -2.67
CA ASN A 137 -13.90 -1.05 -3.24
C ASN A 137 -13.71 -0.54 -4.68
N VAL A 138 -14.10 -1.34 -5.66
CA VAL A 138 -13.91 -1.02 -7.08
C VAL A 138 -14.71 0.19 -7.54
N ASP A 139 -15.83 0.53 -6.89
CA ASP A 139 -16.61 1.74 -7.19
C ASP A 139 -15.80 3.02 -6.97
N GLU A 140 -14.88 2.99 -6.02
CA GLU A 140 -13.98 4.12 -5.72
C GLU A 140 -12.78 4.17 -6.68
N LEU A 141 -12.44 3.05 -7.31
CA LEU A 141 -11.23 2.90 -8.14
C LEU A 141 -11.51 3.08 -9.64
N ILE A 142 -12.67 2.65 -10.13
CA ILE A 142 -13.05 2.78 -11.54
C ILE A 142 -12.92 4.22 -12.06
N PRO A 143 -13.29 5.28 -11.34
CA PRO A 143 -13.18 6.65 -11.86
C PRO A 143 -11.74 7.06 -12.24
N TYR A 144 -10.71 6.45 -11.66
CA TYR A 144 -9.31 6.73 -11.99
C TYR A 144 -8.89 6.16 -13.36
N LEU A 145 -9.68 5.26 -13.95
CA LEU A 145 -9.41 4.72 -15.28
C LEU A 145 -9.73 5.71 -16.41
N SER A 146 -10.45 6.80 -16.12
CA SER A 146 -10.90 7.78 -17.10
C SER A 146 -9.91 8.92 -17.38
N ASP A 147 -8.72 8.88 -16.80
CA ASP A 147 -7.67 9.89 -16.97
C ASP A 147 -6.30 9.21 -17.19
N GLU A 148 -5.57 9.65 -18.23
CA GLU A 148 -4.26 9.14 -18.62
C GLU A 148 -3.23 9.19 -17.47
N GLN A 149 -3.30 10.20 -16.61
CA GLN A 149 -2.38 10.35 -15.49
C GLN A 149 -2.64 9.30 -14.41
N THR A 150 -3.90 8.92 -14.20
CA THR A 150 -4.31 8.01 -13.12
C THR A 150 -4.59 6.58 -13.57
N VAL A 151 -4.54 6.29 -14.87
CA VAL A 151 -4.92 4.99 -15.44
C VAL A 151 -4.14 3.82 -14.85
N THR A 152 -2.98 4.04 -14.23
CA THR A 152 -2.20 3.01 -13.49
C THR A 152 -3.00 2.27 -12.41
N VAL A 153 -4.15 2.82 -11.98
CA VAL A 153 -5.13 2.13 -11.12
C VAL A 153 -5.69 0.85 -11.76
N TYR A 154 -5.52 0.61 -13.06
CA TYR A 154 -5.80 -0.71 -13.66
C TYR A 154 -5.05 -1.83 -12.93
N PHE A 155 -3.82 -1.54 -12.46
CA PHE A 155 -2.93 -2.54 -11.88
C PHE A 155 -3.55 -3.22 -10.64
N PRO A 156 -3.94 -2.49 -9.58
CA PRO A 156 -4.66 -3.09 -8.47
C PRO A 156 -6.05 -3.63 -8.84
N LEU A 157 -6.74 -3.07 -9.85
CA LEU A 157 -8.04 -3.61 -10.29
C LEU A 157 -7.91 -5.03 -10.89
N ILE A 158 -6.84 -5.32 -11.64
CA ILE A 158 -6.54 -6.70 -12.05
C ILE A 158 -6.30 -7.58 -10.81
N MET A 159 -5.51 -7.11 -9.84
CA MET A 159 -5.24 -7.88 -8.61
C MET A 159 -6.51 -8.19 -7.81
N ILE A 160 -7.46 -7.27 -7.80
CA ILE A 160 -8.77 -7.44 -7.16
C ILE A 160 -9.61 -8.47 -7.94
N GLY A 161 -9.63 -8.40 -9.27
CA GLY A 161 -10.22 -9.43 -10.13
C GLY A 161 -11.74 -9.49 -10.10
N GLU A 162 -12.42 -8.35 -9.94
CA GLU A 162 -13.88 -8.29 -10.00
C GLU A 162 -14.39 -8.19 -11.45
N GLU A 163 -15.21 -9.15 -11.88
CA GLU A 163 -15.71 -9.25 -13.27
C GLU A 163 -16.40 -7.97 -13.77
N ARG A 164 -17.10 -7.25 -12.89
CA ARG A 164 -17.77 -5.96 -13.21
C ARG A 164 -16.81 -4.84 -13.61
N THR A 165 -15.50 -4.99 -13.37
CA THR A 165 -14.48 -3.99 -13.74
C THR A 165 -13.92 -4.22 -15.14
N VAL A 166 -14.16 -5.38 -15.76
CA VAL A 166 -13.53 -5.78 -17.03
C VAL A 166 -13.83 -4.78 -18.16
N ASP A 167 -15.08 -4.35 -18.31
CA ASP A 167 -15.44 -3.44 -19.40
C ASP A 167 -14.73 -2.08 -19.25
N ALA A 168 -14.66 -1.56 -18.01
CA ALA A 168 -13.92 -0.32 -17.72
C ALA A 168 -12.42 -0.48 -17.94
N LEU A 169 -11.85 -1.63 -17.61
CA LEU A 169 -10.44 -1.95 -17.86
C LEU A 169 -10.14 -2.03 -19.38
N VAL A 170 -11.02 -2.63 -20.17
CA VAL A 170 -10.90 -2.68 -21.63
C VAL A 170 -10.97 -1.28 -22.22
N GLU A 171 -11.94 -0.47 -21.81
CA GLU A 171 -12.08 0.92 -22.26
C GLU A 171 -10.84 1.76 -21.91
N ALA A 172 -10.27 1.57 -20.72
CA ALA A 172 -9.06 2.24 -20.30
C ALA A 172 -7.86 1.89 -21.20
N LEU A 173 -7.72 0.64 -21.60
CA LEU A 173 -6.67 0.21 -22.54
C LEU A 173 -6.88 0.83 -23.92
N ASP A 174 -8.12 0.89 -24.40
CA ASP A 174 -8.44 1.46 -25.71
C ASP A 174 -8.16 2.98 -25.77
N ASN A 175 -8.37 3.70 -24.68
CA ASN A 175 -8.20 5.15 -24.60
C ASN A 175 -6.78 5.59 -24.22
N PHE A 176 -6.15 4.92 -23.25
CA PHE A 176 -4.90 5.36 -22.61
C PHE A 176 -3.80 4.29 -22.59
N GLY A 177 -4.02 3.17 -23.30
CA GLY A 177 -3.15 2.01 -23.25
C GLY A 177 -1.70 2.31 -23.64
N TYR A 178 -0.80 1.61 -22.96
CA TYR A 178 0.63 1.59 -23.26
C TYR A 178 1.18 0.17 -23.14
N LYS A 179 2.40 -0.06 -23.64
CA LYS A 179 3.00 -1.40 -23.77
C LYS A 179 2.93 -2.24 -22.49
N ARG A 180 3.27 -1.65 -21.34
CA ARG A 180 3.23 -2.37 -20.05
C ARG A 180 1.80 -2.76 -19.67
N MET A 181 0.83 -1.86 -19.79
CA MET A 181 -0.58 -2.17 -19.52
C MET A 181 -1.11 -3.30 -20.42
N ALA A 182 -0.83 -3.24 -21.73
CA ALA A 182 -1.21 -4.32 -22.65
C ALA A 182 -0.53 -5.65 -22.28
N LEU A 183 0.75 -5.63 -21.89
CA LEU A 183 1.47 -6.82 -21.45
C LEU A 183 0.88 -7.40 -20.15
N ASP A 184 0.49 -6.55 -19.20
CA ASP A 184 -0.15 -6.97 -17.96
C ASP A 184 -1.50 -7.63 -18.24
N TYR A 185 -2.28 -7.10 -19.19
CA TYR A 185 -3.56 -7.69 -19.61
C TYR A 185 -3.36 -9.04 -20.31
N LEU A 186 -2.40 -9.15 -21.24
CA LEU A 186 -2.01 -10.40 -21.91
C LEU A 186 -1.60 -11.51 -20.94
N ASN A 187 -1.04 -11.14 -19.79
CA ASN A 187 -0.54 -12.08 -18.79
C ASN A 187 -1.44 -12.18 -17.55
N SER A 188 -2.61 -11.54 -17.58
CA SER A 188 -3.50 -11.43 -16.42
C SER A 188 -4.19 -12.73 -16.06
N GLY A 189 -4.39 -13.66 -17.02
CA GLY A 189 -5.22 -14.84 -16.83
C GLY A 189 -6.72 -14.59 -17.01
N ASN A 190 -7.14 -13.36 -17.36
CA ASN A 190 -8.52 -13.05 -17.73
C ASN A 190 -8.64 -12.99 -19.26
N VAL A 191 -9.38 -13.94 -19.82
CA VAL A 191 -9.55 -14.10 -21.28
C VAL A 191 -10.05 -12.83 -21.98
N LYS A 192 -10.92 -12.03 -21.35
CA LYS A 192 -11.43 -10.79 -21.97
C LYS A 192 -10.35 -9.72 -22.04
N LEU A 193 -9.54 -9.57 -20.98
CA LEU A 193 -8.42 -8.64 -20.94
C LEU A 193 -7.32 -9.06 -21.92
N GLU A 194 -7.01 -10.36 -21.98
CA GLU A 194 -6.06 -10.94 -22.93
C GLU A 194 -6.47 -10.62 -24.38
N ASN A 195 -7.71 -10.93 -24.75
CA ASN A 195 -8.25 -10.62 -26.07
C ASN A 195 -8.24 -9.12 -26.38
N ALA A 196 -8.49 -8.26 -25.39
CA ALA A 196 -8.41 -6.81 -25.57
C ALA A 196 -6.98 -6.34 -25.84
N ALA A 197 -6.01 -6.90 -25.13
CA ALA A 197 -4.61 -6.56 -25.31
C ALA A 197 -4.01 -7.10 -26.61
N GLU A 198 -4.46 -8.25 -27.10
CA GLU A 198 -4.12 -8.73 -28.45
C GLU A 198 -4.62 -7.75 -29.52
N ARG A 199 -5.90 -7.34 -29.45
CA ARG A 199 -6.46 -6.34 -30.38
C ARG A 199 -5.72 -5.01 -30.30
N TRP A 200 -5.41 -4.55 -29.09
CA TRP A 200 -4.65 -3.32 -28.88
C TRP A 200 -3.24 -3.44 -29.48
N ALA A 201 -2.56 -4.57 -29.28
CA ALA A 201 -1.23 -4.82 -29.82
C ALA A 201 -1.24 -4.78 -31.36
N ASP A 202 -2.18 -5.48 -31.99
CA ASP A 202 -2.34 -5.51 -33.45
C ASP A 202 -2.60 -4.10 -34.03
N LYS A 203 -3.50 -3.33 -33.40
CA LYS A 203 -3.82 -1.94 -33.79
C LYS A 203 -2.60 -1.02 -33.74
N HIS A 204 -1.65 -1.30 -32.85
CA HIS A 204 -0.43 -0.51 -32.68
C HIS A 204 0.80 -1.11 -33.38
N GLY A 205 0.61 -2.15 -34.21
CA GLY A 205 1.68 -2.77 -34.99
C GLY A 205 2.65 -3.62 -34.17
N TYR A 206 2.24 -4.06 -32.98
CA TYR A 206 3.01 -5.00 -32.17
C TYR A 206 2.70 -6.44 -32.58
N LYS A 207 3.70 -7.30 -32.47
CA LYS A 207 3.53 -8.75 -32.61
C LYS A 207 3.56 -9.38 -31.22
N VAL A 208 2.47 -10.05 -30.85
CA VAL A 208 2.42 -10.85 -29.62
C VAL A 208 3.20 -12.14 -29.82
N VAL A 209 4.09 -12.45 -28.88
CA VAL A 209 4.90 -13.68 -28.85
C VAL A 209 4.86 -14.27 -27.45
N THR A 210 4.77 -15.59 -27.36
CA THR A 210 4.77 -16.30 -26.09
C THR A 210 6.20 -16.71 -25.72
N SER A 211 6.61 -16.40 -24.49
CA SER A 211 7.86 -16.87 -23.88
C SER A 211 7.61 -17.30 -22.44
N THR A 212 8.50 -18.12 -21.88
CA THR A 212 8.44 -18.49 -20.46
C THR A 212 8.72 -17.28 -19.56
N GLY A 213 7.95 -17.14 -18.49
CA GLY A 213 8.08 -16.04 -17.53
C GLY A 213 7.01 -16.11 -16.43
N ALA A 214 7.14 -15.25 -15.42
CA ALA A 214 6.10 -15.05 -14.41
C ALA A 214 5.34 -13.74 -14.70
N PRO A 215 4.01 -13.75 -14.63
CA PRO A 215 3.23 -12.53 -14.79
C PRO A 215 3.53 -11.54 -13.66
N MET A 216 3.55 -10.24 -13.98
CA MET A 216 3.72 -9.19 -12.99
C MET A 216 2.47 -9.02 -12.13
N VAL A 217 1.30 -9.13 -12.77
CA VAL A 217 -0.01 -9.02 -12.15
C VAL A 217 -0.93 -10.13 -12.68
N VAL A 218 -1.77 -10.68 -11.81
CA VAL A 218 -2.69 -11.78 -12.13
C VAL A 218 -4.08 -11.42 -11.64
N TRP A 219 -5.08 -11.76 -12.45
CA TRP A 219 -6.50 -11.59 -12.17
C TRP A 219 -6.88 -12.25 -10.84
N GLY A 220 -7.35 -11.46 -9.88
CA GLY A 220 -7.73 -11.96 -8.55
C GLY A 220 -6.55 -12.46 -7.71
N GLY A 221 -5.32 -12.05 -8.03
CA GLY A 221 -4.10 -12.44 -7.30
C GLY A 221 -3.97 -11.85 -5.90
N GLY A 222 -4.84 -10.91 -5.52
CA GLY A 222 -4.85 -10.22 -4.23
C GLY A 222 -3.83 -9.09 -4.14
N LEU A 223 -4.19 -8.00 -3.47
CA LEU A 223 -3.27 -6.90 -3.18
C LEU A 223 -2.17 -7.41 -2.23
N ARG A 224 -0.91 -7.34 -2.67
CA ARG A 224 0.26 -7.65 -1.84
C ARG A 224 0.65 -6.44 -1.00
#